data_AF-A0A1Y6AVZ2-F1
#
_entry.id   AF-A0A1Y6AVZ2-F1
#
_cell.length_a   1.000
_cell.length_b   1.000
_cell.length_c   1.000
_cell.angle_alpha   90.00
_cell.angle_beta   90.00
_cell.angle_gamma   90.00
#
_symmetry.space_group_name_H-M   'P 1'
#
loop_
_entity.id
_entity.type
_entity.pdbx_description
1 polymer ?
#
loop_
_entity_poly.entity_id
_entity_poly.type
_entity_poly.pdbx_seq_one_letter_code
_entity_poly.pdbx_strand_id
1 'polypeptide(L)'
;MIEVVKGIREMKKIFSVLLVFFLTFSTWSSVLVKAASPSKGTLTIHKYEQEKDGTQGIEGDGSVNQEVPTNAKPLKGVTFEVKRVASFEKISNDGKIVKEDVKPVMGATPTQVVTDDNGQAVLKDLPLGRYEVKEVAGPPHVNLNPNTYTVDIPLTNKEGKVLNYDVHMYPKNEIKRGAVDLVKSGANEKALAGAVFSLFKKDGTEVKKELATDGNGHIRVQGLEYGEYYFQETKAPKGYVLDPTKHEFFIKTSGTINEDGTITSGTVVKVEVQNYEEPNIDKKINGNLEALPINPLTNYNYDIKTLIPEDIKEYKKYVVTDTLDNRLMIQGKPIVKIDGAEVNASIVEVAVEGQKVTATVKDFTKLDGKKEFHLQIKSQVKEGVLSGSEILNTAKIDFINKNDVIGEKESKPVVVVPTTGIIELTKVDGVDKKKLKGAEFVLKDKNGKIVVVAGKEVTGVSDENGVIKWTNIPYGDYQIFETKAPTYTKEDGTTASYQLLKDPIDVKISENNQTVKLSIENNKNGWILPVTGGIGTILFTVLGLALMATAVFVFFRKKFANN
;
A
#
# COMPACT_ATOMS: atom_id res chain seq x y z
N MET A 1 -22.45 113.76 75.50
CA MET A 1 -21.37 113.25 76.37
C MET A 1 -20.55 112.29 75.52
N ILE A 2 -19.56 112.80 74.79
CA ILE A 2 -18.13 112.88 75.23
C ILE A 2 -17.66 111.42 75.41
N GLU A 3 -16.91 110.76 74.52
CA GLU A 3 -15.87 111.06 73.51
C GLU A 3 -15.91 109.85 72.55
N VAL A 4 -15.95 109.89 71.21
CA VAL A 4 -15.13 110.66 70.25
C VAL A 4 -13.70 110.79 70.73
N VAL A 5 -12.79 109.94 70.25
CA VAL A 5 -11.55 110.39 69.59
C VAL A 5 -10.77 109.17 69.06
N LYS A 6 -10.40 109.30 67.78
CA LYS A 6 -9.41 108.54 66.99
C LYS A 6 -9.81 107.10 66.65
N GLY A 7 -10.38 106.84 65.48
CA GLY A 7 -9.92 107.31 64.17
C GLY A 7 -9.37 106.10 63.43
N ILE A 8 -10.18 105.49 62.57
CA ILE A 8 -10.00 105.67 61.12
C ILE A 8 -8.51 105.55 60.75
N ARG A 9 -8.01 104.30 60.71
CA ARG A 9 -7.09 103.89 59.67
C ARG A 9 -7.35 102.43 59.32
N GLU A 10 -7.92 102.27 58.13
CA GLU A 10 -7.96 101.04 57.33
C GLU A 10 -8.83 99.88 57.81
N MET A 11 -10.14 100.14 57.90
CA MET A 11 -11.15 99.14 57.57
C MET A 11 -11.60 99.37 56.12
N LYS A 12 -10.77 98.96 55.15
CA LYS A 12 -11.21 98.77 53.76
C LYS A 12 -10.64 97.46 53.22
N LYS A 13 -11.39 96.40 53.51
CA LYS A 13 -11.83 95.33 52.59
C LYS A 13 -11.97 94.02 53.34
N ILE A 14 -12.99 93.99 54.20
CA ILE A 14 -13.83 92.79 54.32
C ILE A 14 -14.42 92.56 52.91
N PHE A 15 -14.38 91.32 52.44
CA PHE A 15 -14.69 90.84 51.08
C PHE A 15 -13.57 90.89 50.05
N SER A 16 -12.52 90.12 50.30
CA SER A 16 -11.96 89.27 49.24
C SER A 16 -11.18 88.11 49.87
N VAL A 17 -11.73 86.89 49.72
CA VAL A 17 -10.99 85.61 49.72
C VAL A 17 -10.46 85.19 51.11
N LEU A 18 -11.13 84.34 51.90
CA LEU A 18 -11.34 82.90 51.69
C LEU A 18 -10.15 82.16 51.03
N LEU A 19 -8.93 82.50 51.42
CA LEU A 19 -7.69 81.76 51.19
C LEU A 19 -6.65 82.44 52.07
N VAL A 20 -5.75 81.71 52.75
CA VAL A 20 -4.81 82.24 53.78
C VAL A 20 -5.39 82.21 55.22
N PHE A 21 -6.16 81.16 55.53
CA PHE A 21 -6.13 80.50 56.85
C PHE A 21 -5.39 79.15 56.78
N PHE A 22 -4.44 79.05 55.83
CA PHE A 22 -3.42 78.02 55.71
C PHE A 22 -2.08 78.72 55.97
N LEU A 23 -1.25 78.15 56.86
CA LEU A 23 0.15 78.56 57.20
C LEU A 23 0.42 79.19 58.58
N THR A 24 -0.19 78.72 59.68
CA THR A 24 0.46 78.77 61.01
C THR A 24 -0.09 77.70 61.97
N PHE A 25 -0.02 76.43 61.59
CA PHE A 25 0.02 75.29 62.52
C PHE A 25 0.83 74.17 61.86
N SER A 26 2.08 74.49 61.51
CA SER A 26 3.04 73.60 60.86
C SER A 26 4.14 73.19 61.84
N THR A 27 3.77 72.58 62.97
CA THR A 27 4.63 71.69 63.79
C THR A 27 3.77 70.86 64.75
N TRP A 28 2.70 70.24 64.26
CA TRP A 28 2.36 68.93 64.81
C TRP A 28 3.01 67.91 63.90
N SER A 29 4.18 67.43 64.34
CA SER A 29 4.78 66.22 63.81
C SER A 29 3.69 65.16 63.75
N SER A 30 3.36 64.72 62.54
CA SER A 30 2.85 63.37 62.36
C SER A 30 3.83 62.47 63.08
N VAL A 31 3.41 61.92 64.22
CA VAL A 31 4.04 60.72 64.77
C VAL A 31 3.80 59.67 63.70
N LEU A 32 4.73 59.57 62.75
CA LEU A 32 4.97 58.37 61.99
C LEU A 32 5.26 57.32 63.05
N VAL A 33 4.23 56.52 63.37
CA VAL A 33 4.46 55.19 63.91
C VAL A 33 5.29 54.49 62.85
N LYS A 34 6.61 54.48 63.03
CA LYS A 34 7.49 53.55 62.32
C LYS A 34 6.97 52.17 62.69
N ALA A 35 6.28 51.51 61.76
CA ALA A 35 5.96 50.10 61.90
C ALA A 35 7.27 49.38 62.24
N ALA A 36 7.27 48.61 63.33
CA ALA A 36 8.43 47.80 63.69
C ALA A 36 8.74 46.87 62.51
N SER A 37 10.02 46.79 62.13
CA SER A 37 10.45 45.86 61.09
C SER A 37 10.02 44.44 61.45
N PRO A 38 9.42 43.67 60.52
CA PRO A 38 9.03 42.29 60.79
C PRO A 38 10.21 41.46 61.31
N SER A 39 9.97 40.62 62.33
CA SER A 39 10.98 39.70 62.86
C SER A 39 10.99 38.34 62.16
N LYS A 40 10.09 38.16 61.17
CA LYS A 40 9.90 36.97 60.35
C LYS A 40 9.53 37.38 58.93
N GLY A 41 9.74 36.48 57.98
CA GLY A 41 9.33 36.65 56.60
C GLY A 41 8.68 35.40 56.01
N THR A 42 8.35 35.50 54.73
CA THR A 42 7.73 34.43 53.94
C THR A 42 8.63 34.11 52.74
N LEU A 43 8.69 32.83 52.39
CA LEU A 43 9.24 32.37 51.13
C LEU A 43 8.15 31.70 50.31
N THR A 44 7.91 32.20 49.11
CA THR A 44 7.04 31.56 48.12
C THR A 44 7.86 31.04 46.95
N ILE A 45 7.78 29.74 46.70
CA ILE A 45 8.41 29.07 45.56
C ILE A 45 7.36 28.89 44.47
N HIS A 46 7.62 29.46 43.28
CA HIS A 46 6.82 29.29 42.06
C HIS A 46 7.58 28.38 41.11
N LYS A 47 7.26 27.09 41.11
CA LYS A 47 7.94 26.07 40.32
C LYS A 47 7.31 25.94 38.94
N TYR A 48 8.16 25.92 37.92
CA TYR A 48 7.75 25.66 36.55
C TYR A 48 8.51 24.51 35.90
N GLU A 49 7.90 23.91 34.89
CA GLU A 49 8.54 23.07 33.87
C GLU A 49 8.63 23.84 32.55
N GLN A 50 9.67 23.59 31.77
CA GLN A 50 9.88 24.19 30.46
C GLN A 50 10.56 23.21 29.49
N GLU A 51 10.48 23.51 28.20
CA GLU A 51 11.28 22.81 27.17
C GLU A 51 12.79 23.06 27.37
N LYS A 52 13.62 22.16 26.83
CA LYS A 52 15.09 22.21 26.93
C LYS A 52 15.69 23.54 26.43
N ASP A 53 15.08 24.14 25.41
CA ASP A 53 15.48 25.45 24.86
C ASP A 53 14.56 26.59 25.34
N GLY A 54 13.87 26.39 26.47
CA GLY A 54 13.04 27.42 27.09
C GLY A 54 13.86 28.67 27.41
N THR A 55 13.28 29.85 27.23
CA THR A 55 13.99 31.11 27.46
C THR A 55 14.56 31.16 28.87
N GLN A 56 15.87 31.43 28.95
CA GLN A 56 16.54 31.58 30.22
C GLN A 56 15.86 32.72 30.99
N GLY A 57 15.43 32.44 32.22
CA GLY A 57 14.76 33.45 33.04
C GLY A 57 15.72 34.56 33.44
N ILE A 58 15.17 35.72 33.76
CA ILE A 58 15.91 36.78 34.44
C ILE A 58 16.32 36.27 35.83
N GLU A 59 17.47 36.69 36.35
CA GLU A 59 17.85 36.44 37.74
C GLU A 59 16.76 36.97 38.68
N GLY A 60 16.37 36.13 39.66
CA GLY A 60 15.26 36.46 40.54
C GLY A 60 15.59 37.58 41.50
N ASP A 61 14.67 38.54 41.63
CA ASP A 61 14.80 39.71 42.50
C ASP A 61 13.97 39.64 43.78
N GLY A 62 13.36 38.47 44.03
CA GLY A 62 12.50 38.21 45.18
C GLY A 62 11.07 38.76 45.04
N SER A 63 10.72 39.42 43.95
CA SER A 63 9.40 40.06 43.78
C SER A 63 8.32 39.08 43.31
N VAL A 64 7.06 39.37 43.65
CA VAL A 64 5.88 38.58 43.26
C VAL A 64 5.58 38.59 41.75
N ASN A 65 6.12 39.56 41.01
CA ASN A 65 5.77 39.81 39.60
C ASN A 65 6.95 39.56 38.66
N GLN A 66 7.85 38.63 39.00
CA GLN A 66 8.92 38.25 38.09
C GLN A 66 8.35 37.68 36.78
N GLU A 67 8.86 38.13 35.64
CA GLU A 67 8.48 37.59 34.35
C GLU A 67 8.92 36.12 34.22
N VAL A 68 7.94 35.25 33.99
CA VAL A 68 8.13 33.84 33.70
C VAL A 68 7.94 33.63 32.19
N PRO A 69 8.78 32.81 31.51
CA PRO A 69 8.57 32.47 30.12
C PRO A 69 7.14 32.01 29.84
N THR A 70 6.54 32.51 28.76
CA THR A 70 5.15 32.21 28.40
C THR A 70 4.88 30.73 28.12
N ASN A 71 5.93 29.97 27.79
CA ASN A 71 5.86 28.53 27.56
C ASN A 71 6.12 27.68 28.82
N ALA A 72 6.45 28.30 29.95
CA ALA A 72 6.69 27.58 31.19
C ALA A 72 5.34 27.28 31.88
N LYS A 73 5.14 26.02 32.28
CA LYS A 73 3.91 25.56 32.94
C LYS A 73 4.17 25.35 34.42
N PRO A 74 3.22 25.67 35.31
CA PRO A 74 3.36 25.36 36.73
C PRO A 74 3.59 23.86 36.97
N LEU A 75 4.54 23.52 37.84
CA LEU A 75 4.96 22.15 38.08
C LEU A 75 4.64 21.71 39.52
N LYS A 76 3.62 20.86 39.62
CA LYS A 76 3.19 20.20 40.87
C LYS A 76 4.15 19.10 41.31
N GLY A 77 4.24 18.89 42.62
CA GLY A 77 4.83 17.68 43.20
C GLY A 77 6.35 17.70 43.31
N VAL A 78 6.99 18.86 43.17
CA VAL A 78 8.42 19.02 43.44
C VAL A 78 8.62 19.26 44.93
N THR A 79 9.49 18.47 45.54
CA THR A 79 9.85 18.57 46.96
C THR A 79 11.13 19.37 47.12
N PHE A 80 11.06 20.44 47.90
CA PHE A 80 12.20 21.26 48.28
C PHE A 80 12.59 21.03 49.74
N GLU A 81 13.89 20.91 50.02
CA GLU A 81 14.45 21.14 51.35
C GLU A 81 14.85 22.60 51.49
N VAL A 82 14.36 23.25 52.56
CA VAL A 82 14.68 24.63 52.94
C VAL A 82 15.41 24.60 54.28
N LYS A 83 16.68 25.02 54.29
CA LYS A 83 17.54 24.98 55.47
C LYS A 83 18.12 26.35 55.77
N ARG A 84 17.89 26.87 56.98
CA ARG A 84 18.53 28.10 57.44
C ARG A 84 20.01 27.86 57.73
N VAL A 85 20.89 28.62 57.08
CA VAL A 85 22.35 28.52 57.22
C VAL A 85 22.98 29.74 57.88
N ALA A 86 22.27 30.87 57.90
CA ALA A 86 22.69 32.02 58.70
C ALA A 86 21.49 32.77 59.30
N SER A 87 21.70 33.42 60.44
CA SER A 87 20.71 34.27 61.10
C SER A 87 21.05 35.74 60.93
N PHE A 88 20.04 36.58 60.72
CA PHE A 88 20.16 38.03 60.69
C PHE A 88 19.59 38.59 62.00
N GLU A 89 20.46 39.05 62.90
CA GLU A 89 20.06 39.46 64.26
C GLU A 89 19.82 40.98 64.41
N LYS A 90 20.25 41.80 63.43
CA LYS A 90 20.09 43.26 63.48
C LYS A 90 19.71 43.84 62.11
N ILE A 91 18.49 44.33 62.00
CA ILE A 91 18.00 45.13 60.87
C ILE A 91 17.60 46.49 61.45
N SER A 92 18.16 47.60 60.98
CA SER A 92 17.88 48.89 61.63
C SER A 92 16.46 49.37 61.34
N ASN A 93 15.86 50.03 62.34
CA ASN A 93 14.50 50.58 62.31
C ASN A 93 14.33 51.78 61.34
N ASP A 94 15.30 52.11 60.49
CA ASP A 94 15.27 53.25 59.57
C ASP A 94 15.43 52.87 58.09
N GLY A 95 15.40 51.58 57.75
CA GLY A 95 15.43 51.14 56.35
C GLY A 95 16.80 51.33 55.67
N LYS A 96 17.87 51.57 56.44
CA LYS A 96 19.26 51.58 55.93
C LYS A 96 20.00 50.32 56.37
N ILE A 97 20.73 49.69 55.45
CA ILE A 97 21.49 48.46 55.72
C ILE A 97 22.67 48.78 56.64
N VAL A 98 22.50 48.57 57.94
CA VAL A 98 23.62 48.55 58.90
C VAL A 98 24.13 47.12 58.91
N LYS A 99 25.25 46.87 58.23
CA LYS A 99 26.10 45.66 58.27
C LYS A 99 25.42 44.48 58.98
N GLU A 100 24.80 43.58 58.21
CA GLU A 100 24.18 42.37 58.72
C GLU A 100 25.16 41.67 59.67
N ASP A 101 24.81 41.54 60.96
CA ASP A 101 25.51 40.60 61.84
C ASP A 101 25.04 39.20 61.46
N VAL A 102 25.66 38.67 60.41
CA VAL A 102 25.37 37.34 59.85
C VAL A 102 26.07 36.31 60.71
N LYS A 103 25.29 35.59 61.52
CA LYS A 103 25.82 34.48 62.31
C LYS A 103 25.52 33.15 61.63
N PRO A 104 26.51 32.25 61.46
CA PRO A 104 26.25 30.94 60.91
C PRO A 104 25.34 30.14 61.84
N VAL A 105 24.35 29.46 61.27
CA VAL A 105 23.45 28.56 62.00
C VAL A 105 23.92 27.12 61.74
N MET A 106 24.51 26.49 62.75
CA MET A 106 24.93 25.09 62.68
C MET A 106 23.80 24.17 63.13
N GLY A 107 23.59 23.04 62.44
CA GLY A 107 22.66 21.99 62.87
C GLY A 107 21.17 22.28 62.68
N ALA A 108 20.80 23.30 61.90
CA ALA A 108 19.39 23.53 61.55
C ALA A 108 18.79 22.33 60.79
N THR A 109 17.63 21.86 61.25
CA THR A 109 16.83 20.84 60.57
C THR A 109 16.18 21.44 59.31
N PRO A 110 16.38 20.87 58.12
CA PRO A 110 15.69 21.30 56.92
C PRO A 110 14.17 21.11 57.06
N THR A 111 13.40 22.03 56.49
CA THR A 111 11.95 21.88 56.32
C THR A 111 11.68 21.44 54.89
N GLN A 112 10.84 20.42 54.70
CA GLN A 112 10.40 20.01 53.37
C GLN A 112 9.07 20.66 52.99
N VAL A 113 8.96 21.12 51.75
CA VAL A 113 7.71 21.64 51.17
C VAL A 113 7.51 21.04 49.78
N VAL A 114 6.25 20.81 49.41
CA VAL A 114 5.88 20.25 48.10
C VAL A 114 5.04 21.25 47.33
N THR A 115 5.32 21.41 46.04
CA THR A 115 4.55 22.32 45.18
C THR A 115 3.15 21.79 44.87
N ASP A 116 2.16 22.68 44.90
CA ASP A 116 0.75 22.37 44.65
C ASP A 116 0.39 22.36 43.14
N ASP A 117 -0.90 22.24 42.82
CA ASP A 117 -1.42 22.25 41.43
C ASP A 117 -1.08 23.54 40.65
N ASN A 118 -0.82 24.65 41.35
CA ASN A 118 -0.39 25.91 40.75
C ASN A 118 1.13 26.05 40.74
N GLY A 119 1.87 24.97 41.01
CA GLY A 119 3.32 24.97 41.12
C GLY A 119 3.84 25.74 42.33
N GLN A 120 3.00 26.07 43.32
CA GLN A 120 3.37 26.94 44.44
C GLN A 120 3.67 26.15 45.71
N ALA A 121 4.66 26.63 46.46
CA ALA A 121 4.99 26.16 47.80
C ALA A 121 5.29 27.37 48.70
N VAL A 122 4.56 27.53 49.80
CA VAL A 122 4.66 28.70 50.69
C VAL A 122 5.16 28.29 52.07
N LEU A 123 6.26 28.89 52.51
CA LEU A 123 6.75 28.80 53.89
C LEU A 123 6.56 30.15 54.59
N LYS A 124 5.65 30.20 55.55
CA LYS A 124 5.35 31.40 56.36
C LYS A 124 6.16 31.42 57.64
N ASP A 125 6.26 32.60 58.25
CA ASP A 125 6.81 32.79 59.60
C ASP A 125 8.27 32.36 59.77
N LEU A 126 9.04 32.41 58.68
CA LEU A 126 10.46 32.05 58.67
C LEU A 126 11.28 33.10 59.45
N PRO A 127 12.14 32.68 60.39
CA PRO A 127 13.10 33.58 61.02
C PRO A 127 13.98 34.30 59.99
N LEU A 128 14.35 35.55 60.25
CA LEU A 128 15.19 36.30 59.31
C LEU A 128 16.58 35.67 59.17
N GLY A 129 17.04 35.42 57.96
CA GLY A 129 18.29 34.72 57.73
C GLY A 129 18.50 34.32 56.27
N ARG A 130 19.64 33.67 56.06
CA ARG A 130 20.00 33.04 54.79
C ARG A 130 19.56 31.59 54.79
N TYR A 131 18.94 31.17 53.70
CA TYR A 131 18.40 29.84 53.48
C TYR A 131 19.04 29.20 52.26
N GLU A 132 19.41 27.93 52.40
CA GLU A 132 19.67 27.03 51.26
C GLU A 132 18.36 26.36 50.88
N VAL A 133 18.02 26.40 49.59
CA VAL A 133 16.81 25.81 49.02
C VAL A 133 17.23 24.84 47.92
N LYS A 134 16.88 23.56 48.08
CA LYS A 134 17.33 22.48 47.19
C LYS A 134 16.17 21.57 46.79
N GLU A 135 16.10 21.21 45.52
CA GLU A 135 15.20 20.15 45.04
C GLU A 135 15.73 18.78 45.46
N VAL A 136 14.87 17.96 46.08
CA VAL A 136 15.26 16.63 46.59
C VAL A 136 14.42 15.49 45.99
N ALA A 137 13.23 15.80 45.48
CA ALA A 137 12.38 14.86 44.75
C ALA A 137 11.44 15.63 43.81
N GLY A 138 10.88 14.95 42.81
CA GLY A 138 9.92 15.56 41.89
C GLY A 138 9.36 14.55 40.89
N PRO A 139 8.46 15.00 39.99
CA PRO A 139 7.84 14.14 39.01
C PRO A 139 8.87 13.46 38.07
N PRO A 140 8.63 12.21 37.64
CA PRO A 140 9.62 11.45 36.87
C PRO A 140 9.95 12.06 35.50
N HIS A 141 9.02 12.87 34.93
CA HIS A 141 9.11 13.43 33.57
C HIS A 141 9.97 14.70 33.47
N VAL A 142 10.54 15.20 34.56
CA VAL A 142 11.42 16.38 34.55
C VAL A 142 12.82 16.05 35.07
N ASN A 143 13.81 16.81 34.62
CA ASN A 143 15.14 16.83 35.22
C ASN A 143 15.07 17.60 36.54
N LEU A 144 15.44 16.97 37.66
CA LEU A 144 15.61 17.68 38.93
C LEU A 144 16.78 18.65 38.79
N ASN A 145 16.60 19.88 39.28
CA ASN A 145 17.69 20.83 39.28
C ASN A 145 18.68 20.48 40.41
N PRO A 146 19.95 20.13 40.11
CA PRO A 146 20.92 19.79 41.15
C PRO A 146 21.43 21.02 41.91
N ASN A 147 21.17 22.23 41.40
CA ASN A 147 21.66 23.46 41.99
C ASN A 147 20.96 23.75 43.33
N THR A 148 21.73 24.26 44.27
CA THR A 148 21.21 24.79 45.54
C THR A 148 21.07 26.30 45.41
N TYR A 149 19.86 26.81 45.65
CA TYR A 149 19.60 28.24 45.68
C TYR A 149 19.91 28.80 47.06
N THR A 150 20.46 30.01 47.11
CA THR A 150 20.63 30.76 48.36
C THR A 150 19.64 31.91 48.38
N VAL A 151 18.87 32.02 49.46
CA VAL A 151 17.80 33.01 49.61
C VAL A 151 17.95 33.74 50.93
N ASP A 152 18.03 35.06 50.87
CA ASP A 152 18.04 35.91 52.06
C ASP A 152 16.63 36.38 52.38
N ILE A 153 16.23 36.31 53.65
CA ILE A 153 14.97 36.82 54.16
C ILE A 153 15.26 37.76 55.34
N PRO A 154 15.01 39.07 55.24
CA PRO A 154 14.48 39.75 54.06
C PRO A 154 15.53 39.83 52.93
N LEU A 155 15.08 39.82 51.68
CA LEU A 155 15.92 40.05 50.51
C LEU A 155 15.99 41.55 50.22
N THR A 156 17.16 42.08 49.90
CA THR A 156 17.27 43.47 49.47
C THR A 156 16.99 43.58 47.97
N ASN A 157 16.22 44.59 47.56
CA ASN A 157 16.01 44.88 46.13
C ASN A 157 17.33 45.23 45.41
N LYS A 158 17.32 45.25 44.05
CA LYS A 158 18.52 45.51 43.22
C LYS A 158 19.23 46.82 43.56
N GLU A 159 18.50 47.84 44.01
CA GLU A 159 19.06 49.15 44.39
C GLU A 159 19.67 49.18 45.79
N GLY A 160 19.57 48.10 46.57
CA GLY A 160 20.16 48.02 47.90
C GLY A 160 19.40 48.80 48.99
N LYS A 161 18.14 49.16 48.77
CA LYS A 161 17.43 50.20 49.54
C LYS A 161 16.15 49.75 50.23
N VAL A 162 15.52 48.69 49.74
CA VAL A 162 14.24 48.19 50.25
C VAL A 162 14.39 46.74 50.64
N LEU A 163 13.99 46.43 51.87
CA LEU A 163 13.96 45.08 52.40
C LEU A 163 12.62 44.43 52.07
N ASN A 164 12.67 43.32 51.36
CA ASN A 164 11.53 42.49 51.03
C ASN A 164 11.43 41.30 52.02
N TYR A 165 10.39 41.30 52.85
CA TYR A 165 10.11 40.23 53.82
C TYR A 165 9.22 39.13 53.24
N ASP A 166 8.66 39.32 52.04
CA ASP A 166 7.84 38.35 51.31
C ASP A 166 8.57 37.98 50.01
N VAL A 167 9.48 37.01 50.11
CA VAL A 167 10.44 36.69 49.06
C VAL A 167 9.86 35.62 48.15
N HIS A 168 9.88 35.87 46.85
CA HIS A 168 9.41 34.96 45.81
C HIS A 168 10.57 34.41 44.97
N MET A 169 10.56 33.12 44.64
CA MET A 169 11.51 32.51 43.72
C MET A 169 10.82 31.73 42.59
N TYR A 170 11.48 31.61 41.44
CA TYR A 170 10.88 31.05 40.22
C TYR A 170 11.73 29.92 39.58
N PRO A 171 12.06 28.83 40.31
CA PRO A 171 12.89 27.74 39.80
C PRO A 171 12.22 26.92 38.70
N LYS A 172 13.00 26.47 37.70
CA LYS A 172 12.51 25.80 36.49
C LYS A 172 13.21 24.46 36.25
N ASN A 173 12.46 23.47 35.78
CA ASN A 173 12.99 22.15 35.41
C ASN A 173 12.75 21.90 33.92
N GLU A 174 13.74 21.31 33.26
CA GLU A 174 13.59 20.86 31.88
C GLU A 174 12.78 19.56 31.83
N ILE A 175 11.81 19.50 30.92
CA ILE A 175 11.07 18.27 30.63
C ILE A 175 12.01 17.27 29.97
N LYS A 176 11.99 16.02 30.45
CA LYS A 176 12.72 14.92 29.82
C LYS A 176 11.99 14.48 28.55
N ARG A 177 12.74 14.46 27.44
CA ARG A 177 12.25 14.08 26.11
C ARG A 177 13.05 12.93 25.57
N GLY A 178 12.37 11.93 25.01
CA GLY A 178 12.99 10.80 24.35
C GLY A 178 12.72 10.76 22.85
N ALA A 179 13.29 9.72 22.24
CA ALA A 179 13.19 9.44 20.82
C ALA A 179 12.96 7.94 20.57
N VAL A 180 12.30 7.63 19.46
CA VAL A 180 12.06 6.29 18.96
C VAL A 180 12.41 6.20 17.47
N ASP A 181 12.97 5.07 17.06
CA ASP A 181 13.24 4.67 15.70
C ASP A 181 12.53 3.35 15.43
N LEU A 182 11.47 3.38 14.62
CA LEU A 182 10.80 2.19 14.13
C LEU A 182 11.49 1.72 12.85
N VAL A 183 11.83 0.43 12.79
CA VAL A 183 12.43 -0.23 11.63
C VAL A 183 11.42 -1.22 11.05
N LYS A 184 10.94 -0.93 9.84
CA LYS A 184 10.04 -1.79 9.08
C LYS A 184 10.83 -2.64 8.10
N SER A 185 10.76 -3.95 8.30
CA SER A 185 11.39 -4.92 7.41
C SER A 185 10.36 -5.92 6.85
N GLY A 186 10.77 -6.61 5.79
CA GLY A 186 10.09 -7.78 5.25
C GLY A 186 10.87 -9.06 5.54
N ALA A 187 10.61 -10.08 4.74
CA ALA A 187 11.46 -11.24 4.55
C ALA A 187 12.96 -10.89 4.45
N ASN A 188 13.83 -11.68 5.09
CA ASN A 188 15.30 -11.52 5.04
C ASN A 188 15.79 -10.10 5.39
N GLU A 189 15.13 -9.44 6.34
CA GLU A 189 15.45 -8.08 6.82
C GLU A 189 15.40 -6.98 5.73
N LYS A 190 14.73 -7.25 4.60
CA LYS A 190 14.56 -6.26 3.53
C LYS A 190 13.80 -5.04 4.06
N ALA A 191 14.44 -3.88 4.05
CA ALA A 191 13.80 -2.61 4.39
C ALA A 191 12.54 -2.33 3.55
N LEU A 192 11.45 -1.89 4.20
CA LEU A 192 10.17 -1.61 3.54
C LEU A 192 9.80 -0.13 3.63
N ALA A 193 9.90 0.56 2.50
CA ALA A 193 9.47 1.95 2.35
C ALA A 193 7.96 2.09 2.10
N GLY A 194 7.38 3.20 2.55
CA GLY A 194 5.99 3.56 2.28
C GLY A 194 4.93 2.83 3.13
N ALA A 195 5.32 2.11 4.17
CA ALA A 195 4.40 1.65 5.20
C ALA A 195 3.98 2.84 6.06
N VAL A 196 2.68 3.02 6.32
CA VAL A 196 2.18 4.19 7.06
C VAL A 196 1.71 3.76 8.45
N PHE A 197 2.16 4.50 9.46
CA PHE A 197 1.84 4.29 10.85
C PHE A 197 1.21 5.54 11.49
N SER A 198 0.46 5.29 12.56
CA SER A 198 0.12 6.30 13.55
C SER A 198 0.76 5.93 14.90
N LEU A 199 1.17 6.96 15.64
CA LEU A 199 1.78 6.87 16.96
C LEU A 199 0.76 7.35 18.00
N PHE A 200 0.51 6.54 19.01
CA PHE A 200 -0.42 6.82 20.09
C PHE A 200 0.26 6.72 21.45
N LYS A 201 -0.26 7.45 22.45
CA LYS A 201 -0.05 7.13 23.86
C LYS A 201 -0.82 5.85 24.22
N LYS A 202 -0.44 5.19 25.32
CA LYS A 202 -1.10 3.97 25.81
C LYS A 202 -2.61 4.10 26.03
N ASP A 203 -3.07 5.29 26.42
CA ASP A 203 -4.49 5.61 26.63
C ASP A 203 -5.30 5.76 25.32
N GLY A 204 -4.64 5.67 24.16
CA GLY A 204 -5.26 5.82 22.84
C GLY A 204 -5.22 7.24 22.29
N THR A 205 -4.62 8.20 23.00
CA THR A 205 -4.42 9.57 22.49
C THR A 205 -3.45 9.56 21.31
N GLU A 206 -3.88 10.07 20.15
CA GLU A 206 -3.03 10.21 18.96
C GLU A 206 -1.95 11.28 19.17
N VAL A 207 -0.69 10.92 18.90
CA VAL A 207 0.48 11.79 19.01
C VAL A 207 0.89 12.31 17.63
N LYS A 208 0.96 11.41 16.65
CA LYS A 208 1.27 11.71 15.24
C LYS A 208 0.58 10.68 14.35
N LYS A 209 0.20 11.10 13.13
CA LYS A 209 -0.39 10.25 12.10
C LYS A 209 0.34 10.40 10.77
N GLU A 210 0.01 9.54 9.82
CA GLU A 210 0.57 9.56 8.45
C GLU A 210 2.11 9.49 8.42
N LEU A 211 2.70 8.77 9.38
CA LEU A 211 4.14 8.56 9.44
C LEU A 211 4.50 7.44 8.44
N ALA A 212 5.09 7.80 7.31
CA ALA A 212 5.51 6.83 6.31
C ALA A 212 6.97 6.41 6.52
N THR A 213 7.26 5.12 6.38
CA THR A 213 8.64 4.62 6.41
C THR A 213 9.46 5.16 5.24
N ASP A 214 10.68 5.59 5.52
CA ASP A 214 11.62 6.11 4.52
C ASP A 214 12.18 5.00 3.59
N GLY A 215 13.07 5.38 2.66
CA GLY A 215 13.71 4.44 1.72
C GLY A 215 14.47 3.29 2.38
N ASN A 216 14.83 3.43 3.67
CA ASN A 216 15.52 2.43 4.47
C ASN A 216 14.58 1.74 5.47
N GLY A 217 13.27 1.99 5.39
CA GLY A 217 12.25 1.37 6.24
C GLY A 217 12.10 2.03 7.61
N HIS A 218 12.62 3.24 7.84
CA HIS A 218 12.60 3.86 9.16
C HIS A 218 11.47 4.88 9.34
N ILE A 219 10.96 4.97 10.58
CA ILE A 219 10.18 6.11 11.09
C ILE A 219 10.86 6.61 12.36
N ARG A 220 11.28 7.87 12.35
CA ARG A 220 12.00 8.49 13.46
C ARG A 220 11.14 9.57 14.11
N VAL A 221 10.92 9.45 15.42
CA VAL A 221 10.13 10.44 16.18
C VAL A 221 10.90 10.83 17.44
N GLN A 222 11.14 12.12 17.61
CA GLN A 222 11.75 12.70 18.81
C GLN A 222 10.80 13.67 19.50
N GLY A 223 11.19 14.15 20.70
CA GLY A 223 10.39 15.09 21.49
C GLY A 223 9.25 14.41 22.25
N LEU A 224 9.31 13.09 22.41
CA LEU A 224 8.30 12.32 23.14
C LEU A 224 8.48 12.52 24.64
N GLU A 225 7.37 12.78 25.34
CA GLU A 225 7.34 12.76 26.81
C GLU A 225 7.69 11.37 27.32
N TYR A 226 8.08 11.27 28.59
CA TYR A 226 8.22 9.97 29.22
C TYR A 226 6.84 9.32 29.36
N GLY A 227 6.75 8.04 29.01
CA GLY A 227 5.48 7.33 29.01
C GLY A 227 5.47 6.10 28.12
N GLU A 228 4.29 5.49 28.05
CA GLU A 228 4.00 4.34 27.20
C GLU A 228 3.32 4.79 25.90
N TYR A 229 3.78 4.20 24.80
CA TYR A 229 3.33 4.51 23.46
C TYR A 229 3.15 3.22 22.65
N TYR A 230 2.47 3.33 21.52
CA TYR A 230 2.49 2.26 20.51
C TYR A 230 2.41 2.83 19.10
N PHE A 231 3.08 2.13 18.18
CA PHE A 231 2.85 2.29 16.75
C PHE A 231 1.74 1.33 16.30
N GLN A 232 0.89 1.80 15.38
CA GLN A 232 -0.10 0.96 14.70
C GLN A 232 -0.06 1.26 13.20
N GLU A 233 0.08 0.22 12.37
CA GLU A 233 0.09 0.36 10.92
C GLU A 233 -1.32 0.73 10.45
N THR A 234 -1.44 1.81 9.67
CA THR A 234 -2.70 2.26 9.06
C THR A 234 -2.76 1.94 7.58
N LYS A 235 -1.60 1.70 6.94
CA LYS A 235 -1.50 1.26 5.55
C LYS A 235 -0.24 0.44 5.34
N ALA A 236 -0.44 -0.79 4.88
CA ALA A 236 0.65 -1.68 4.48
C ALA A 236 1.44 -1.12 3.28
N PRO A 237 2.75 -1.41 3.17
CA PRO A 237 3.49 -1.14 1.96
C PRO A 237 2.93 -2.00 0.80
N LYS A 238 3.10 -1.53 -0.43
CA LYS A 238 2.57 -2.21 -1.63
C LYS A 238 3.09 -3.65 -1.71
N GLY A 239 2.19 -4.62 -1.82
CA GLY A 239 2.53 -6.05 -1.91
C GLY A 239 2.73 -6.74 -0.56
N TYR A 240 2.34 -6.11 0.54
CA TYR A 240 2.37 -6.69 1.90
C TYR A 240 1.00 -6.63 2.56
N VAL A 241 0.80 -7.44 3.60
CA VAL A 241 -0.45 -7.49 4.37
C VAL A 241 -0.46 -6.39 5.44
N LEU A 242 -1.63 -5.82 5.73
CA LEU A 242 -1.78 -4.89 6.84
C LEU A 242 -1.62 -5.61 8.18
N ASP A 243 -0.76 -5.09 9.06
CA ASP A 243 -0.63 -5.57 10.43
C ASP A 243 -1.32 -4.62 11.43
N PRO A 244 -2.53 -4.93 11.91
CA PRO A 244 -3.26 -4.09 12.85
C PRO A 244 -2.70 -4.15 14.29
N THR A 245 -1.65 -4.94 14.54
CA THR A 245 -1.04 -5.13 15.86
C THR A 245 -0.53 -3.81 16.44
N LYS A 246 -0.71 -3.63 17.76
CA LYS A 246 -0.13 -2.50 18.50
C LYS A 246 1.29 -2.84 18.93
N HIS A 247 2.28 -2.15 18.35
CA HIS A 247 3.68 -2.32 18.71
C HIS A 247 4.05 -1.36 19.84
N GLU A 248 3.92 -1.85 21.08
CA GLU A 248 4.10 -1.05 22.30
C GLU A 248 5.57 -0.81 22.65
N PHE A 249 5.88 0.38 23.17
CA PHE A 249 7.21 0.76 23.64
C PHE A 249 7.17 1.82 24.75
N PHE A 250 8.29 2.01 25.44
CA PHE A 250 8.40 2.93 26.58
C PHE A 250 9.49 3.96 26.37
N ILE A 251 9.17 5.23 26.61
CA ILE A 251 10.16 6.30 26.73
C ILE A 251 10.48 6.51 28.22
N LYS A 252 11.68 6.12 28.66
CA LYS A 252 12.15 6.22 30.06
C LYS A 252 13.45 7.00 30.24
N THR A 253 14.09 7.35 29.13
CA THR A 253 15.42 7.97 29.08
C THR A 253 15.43 9.06 28.02
N SER A 254 16.23 10.10 28.25
CA SER A 254 16.28 11.22 27.32
C SER A 254 17.09 10.84 26.08
N GLY A 255 16.65 11.32 24.93
CA GLY A 255 17.33 11.12 23.67
C GLY A 255 16.71 11.89 22.52
N THR A 256 17.52 12.13 21.49
CA THR A 256 17.15 12.87 20.28
C THR A 256 17.62 12.12 19.05
N ILE A 257 16.85 12.24 17.97
CA ILE A 257 17.20 11.71 16.66
C ILE A 257 16.65 12.67 15.60
N ASN A 258 17.50 13.08 14.66
CA ASN A 258 17.07 13.89 13.53
C ASN A 258 16.37 13.04 12.46
N GLU A 259 15.77 13.69 11.46
CA GLU A 259 14.90 13.01 10.46
C GLU A 259 15.62 11.91 9.67
N ASP A 260 16.88 12.10 9.30
CA ASP A 260 17.69 11.12 8.55
C ASP A 260 18.44 10.11 9.44
N GLY A 261 18.36 10.27 10.78
CA GLY A 261 18.99 9.39 11.76
C GLY A 261 20.51 9.53 11.89
N THR A 262 21.15 10.48 11.21
CA THR A 262 22.61 10.67 11.25
C THR A 262 23.11 11.32 12.55
N ILE A 263 22.24 12.07 13.24
CA ILE A 263 22.56 12.76 14.50
C ILE A 263 21.69 12.18 15.60
N THR A 264 22.32 11.52 16.56
CA THR A 264 21.68 10.97 17.75
C THR A 264 22.34 11.50 19.01
N SER A 265 21.57 11.62 20.09
CA SER A 265 22.08 11.91 21.43
C SER A 265 21.23 11.17 22.46
N GLY A 266 21.84 10.73 23.57
CA GLY A 266 21.14 9.94 24.58
C GLY A 266 20.68 8.58 24.07
N THR A 267 19.53 8.11 24.55
CA THR A 267 18.95 6.80 24.19
C THR A 267 17.81 6.96 23.19
N VAL A 268 17.90 6.22 22.08
CA VAL A 268 16.82 6.10 21.09
C VAL A 268 16.22 4.70 21.21
N VAL A 269 14.92 4.61 21.48
CA VAL A 269 14.21 3.34 21.56
C VAL A 269 14.08 2.75 20.16
N LYS A 270 14.39 1.47 19.98
CA LYS A 270 14.21 0.77 18.70
C LYS A 270 12.96 -0.09 18.73
N VAL A 271 12.14 -0.01 17.70
CA VAL A 271 10.94 -0.84 17.50
C VAL A 271 11.05 -1.54 16.16
N GLU A 272 11.18 -2.86 16.15
CA GLU A 272 11.32 -3.64 14.92
C GLU A 272 9.99 -4.28 14.54
N VAL A 273 9.54 -4.07 13.31
CA VAL A 273 8.27 -4.59 12.81
C VAL A 273 8.49 -5.29 11.48
N GLN A 274 8.36 -6.62 11.45
CA GLN A 274 8.44 -7.42 10.23
C GLN A 274 7.06 -7.50 9.54
N ASN A 275 7.00 -7.37 8.21
CA ASN A 275 5.80 -7.64 7.40
C ASN A 275 6.05 -8.83 6.47
N TYR A 276 4.97 -9.47 6.02
CA TYR A 276 5.02 -10.57 5.07
C TYR A 276 4.26 -10.21 3.79
N GLU A 277 4.76 -10.70 2.66
CA GLU A 277 4.17 -10.44 1.36
C GLU A 277 2.75 -11.00 1.31
N GLU A 278 1.82 -10.24 0.73
CA GLU A 278 0.48 -10.77 0.50
C GLU A 278 0.49 -11.77 -0.67
N PRO A 279 -0.31 -12.85 -0.62
CA PRO A 279 -0.49 -13.74 -1.75
C PRO A 279 -0.83 -12.98 -3.04
N ASN A 280 -0.31 -13.45 -4.17
CA ASN A 280 -0.66 -12.97 -5.51
C ASN A 280 -1.29 -14.11 -6.31
N ILE A 281 -1.78 -13.81 -7.51
CA ILE A 281 -2.29 -14.84 -8.42
C ILE A 281 -2.01 -14.48 -9.87
N ASP A 282 -1.46 -15.43 -10.61
CA ASP A 282 -1.25 -15.37 -12.05
C ASP A 282 -1.83 -16.62 -12.70
N LYS A 283 -2.39 -16.45 -13.90
CA LYS A 283 -2.99 -17.52 -14.67
C LYS A 283 -2.43 -17.48 -16.08
N LYS A 284 -1.99 -18.64 -16.55
CA LYS A 284 -1.49 -18.85 -17.91
C LYS A 284 -2.09 -20.10 -18.52
N ILE A 285 -1.95 -20.21 -19.84
CA ILE A 285 -2.27 -21.39 -20.62
C ILE A 285 -0.96 -22.05 -21.04
N ASN A 286 -0.83 -23.36 -20.83
CA ASN A 286 0.35 -24.14 -21.17
C ASN A 286 1.67 -23.51 -20.67
N GLY A 287 1.66 -23.05 -19.41
CA GLY A 287 2.80 -22.47 -18.72
C GLY A 287 2.91 -20.94 -18.82
N ASN A 288 2.84 -20.36 -20.03
CA ASN A 288 3.16 -18.94 -20.23
C ASN A 288 2.25 -18.17 -21.20
N LEU A 289 1.29 -18.83 -21.86
CA LEU A 289 0.45 -18.17 -22.86
C LEU A 289 -0.71 -17.41 -22.19
N GLU A 290 -1.08 -16.27 -22.76
CA GLU A 290 -2.30 -15.53 -22.38
C GLU A 290 -3.45 -15.76 -23.36
N ALA A 291 -3.13 -16.21 -24.59
CA ALA A 291 -4.08 -16.55 -25.63
C ALA A 291 -3.67 -17.87 -26.29
N LEU A 292 -4.65 -18.75 -26.56
CA LEU A 292 -4.42 -20.01 -27.25
C LEU A 292 -5.52 -20.32 -28.28
N PRO A 293 -5.23 -20.20 -29.58
CA PRO A 293 -6.01 -20.85 -30.63
C PRO A 293 -5.85 -22.37 -30.53
N ILE A 294 -6.95 -23.11 -30.44
CA ILE A 294 -6.89 -24.57 -30.29
C ILE A 294 -8.09 -25.27 -30.92
N ASN A 295 -7.84 -26.45 -31.49
CA ASN A 295 -8.89 -27.32 -31.97
C ASN A 295 -9.76 -27.84 -30.81
N PRO A 296 -11.08 -28.06 -31.02
CA PRO A 296 -11.91 -28.78 -30.08
C PRO A 296 -11.31 -30.14 -29.69
N LEU A 297 -11.66 -30.63 -28.50
CA LEU A 297 -11.20 -31.92 -27.95
C LEU A 297 -9.68 -32.09 -27.87
N THR A 298 -8.91 -31.00 -27.96
CA THR A 298 -7.45 -31.01 -27.81
C THR A 298 -7.08 -30.55 -26.41
N ASN A 299 -6.26 -31.34 -25.72
CA ASN A 299 -5.84 -31.04 -24.35
C ASN A 299 -4.95 -29.79 -24.31
N TYR A 300 -5.23 -28.93 -23.34
CA TYR A 300 -4.35 -27.86 -22.89
C TYR A 300 -4.45 -27.74 -21.36
N ASN A 301 -3.53 -27.00 -20.75
CA ASN A 301 -3.54 -26.76 -19.31
C ASN A 301 -3.80 -25.29 -19.02
N TYR A 302 -4.63 -25.01 -18.02
CA TYR A 302 -4.53 -23.79 -17.25
C TYR A 302 -3.53 -24.00 -16.12
N ASP A 303 -2.61 -23.05 -15.97
CA ASP A 303 -1.59 -23.02 -14.95
C ASP A 303 -1.86 -21.79 -14.07
N ILE A 304 -2.31 -22.02 -12.84
CA ILE A 304 -2.65 -20.99 -11.86
C ILE A 304 -1.57 -21.02 -10.78
N LYS A 305 -0.82 -19.92 -10.65
CA LYS A 305 0.30 -19.80 -9.72
C LYS A 305 0.05 -18.68 -8.71
N THR A 306 0.36 -18.95 -7.45
CA THR A 306 0.22 -17.99 -6.36
C THR A 306 1.47 -17.99 -5.48
N LEU A 307 1.85 -16.82 -5.00
CA LEU A 307 2.90 -16.65 -3.99
C LEU A 307 2.46 -17.26 -2.66
N ILE A 308 3.35 -18.03 -2.05
CA ILE A 308 3.24 -18.51 -0.67
C ILE A 308 4.02 -17.54 0.25
N PRO A 309 3.35 -16.82 1.17
CA PRO A 309 4.01 -15.94 2.14
C PRO A 309 4.91 -16.69 3.13
N GLU A 310 5.96 -16.05 3.67
CA GLU A 310 6.87 -16.70 4.63
C GLU A 310 6.18 -17.07 5.96
N ASP A 311 5.11 -16.37 6.34
CA ASP A 311 4.29 -16.66 7.51
C ASP A 311 3.10 -17.59 7.21
N ILE A 312 3.09 -18.29 6.06
CA ILE A 312 2.00 -19.19 5.64
C ILE A 312 1.60 -20.20 6.73
N LYS A 313 2.54 -20.63 7.58
CA LYS A 313 2.26 -21.56 8.69
C LYS A 313 1.24 -21.00 9.70
N GLU A 314 1.07 -19.68 9.77
CA GLU A 314 0.16 -18.98 10.68
C GLU A 314 -1.16 -18.59 10.00
N TYR A 315 -1.33 -18.90 8.71
CA TYR A 315 -2.57 -18.65 7.98
C TYR A 315 -3.69 -19.60 8.42
N LYS A 316 -4.93 -19.08 8.38
CA LYS A 316 -6.15 -19.81 8.71
C LYS A 316 -6.87 -20.34 7.46
N LYS A 317 -6.70 -19.66 6.31
CA LYS A 317 -7.31 -20.02 5.03
C LYS A 317 -6.36 -19.68 3.88
N TYR A 318 -6.26 -20.58 2.90
CA TYR A 318 -5.59 -20.37 1.61
C TYR A 318 -6.26 -21.27 0.56
N VAL A 319 -7.08 -20.69 -0.31
CA VAL A 319 -7.97 -21.43 -1.22
C VAL A 319 -7.89 -20.83 -2.62
N VAL A 320 -7.40 -21.62 -3.58
CA VAL A 320 -7.38 -21.24 -5.01
C VAL A 320 -8.58 -21.85 -5.70
N THR A 321 -9.34 -21.02 -6.43
CA THR A 321 -10.57 -21.42 -7.10
C THR A 321 -10.56 -20.99 -8.56
N ASP A 322 -11.11 -21.85 -9.42
CA ASP A 322 -11.29 -21.58 -10.85
C ASP A 322 -12.64 -22.16 -11.28
N THR A 323 -13.43 -21.41 -12.05
CA THR A 323 -14.69 -21.93 -12.59
C THR A 323 -14.65 -21.81 -14.10
N LEU A 324 -14.54 -22.95 -14.78
CA LEU A 324 -14.42 -22.99 -16.23
C LEU A 324 -15.75 -22.66 -16.91
N ASP A 325 -15.68 -21.97 -18.05
CA ASP A 325 -16.82 -21.72 -18.91
C ASP A 325 -17.50 -23.05 -19.33
N ASN A 326 -18.82 -23.06 -19.46
CA ASN A 326 -19.59 -24.25 -19.83
C ASN A 326 -19.24 -24.82 -21.22
N ARG A 327 -18.56 -24.05 -22.08
CA ARG A 327 -17.99 -24.48 -23.36
C ARG A 327 -16.73 -25.34 -23.22
N LEU A 328 -16.19 -25.45 -22.01
CA LEU A 328 -14.97 -26.20 -21.71
C LEU A 328 -15.28 -27.49 -20.94
N MET A 329 -14.34 -28.43 -20.94
CA MET A 329 -14.40 -29.68 -20.18
C MET A 329 -13.13 -29.89 -19.38
N ILE A 330 -13.27 -30.12 -18.07
CA ILE A 330 -12.15 -30.53 -17.22
C ILE A 330 -11.74 -31.95 -17.57
N GLN A 331 -10.44 -32.18 -17.74
CA GLN A 331 -9.88 -33.47 -18.15
C GLN A 331 -9.10 -34.11 -17.01
N GLY A 332 -9.69 -35.16 -16.42
CA GLY A 332 -9.09 -35.86 -15.28
C GLY A 332 -9.09 -35.02 -14.01
N LYS A 333 -8.28 -35.44 -13.03
CA LYS A 333 -8.16 -34.75 -11.74
C LYS A 333 -7.15 -33.59 -11.86
N PRO A 334 -7.51 -32.35 -11.49
CA PRO A 334 -6.55 -31.26 -11.39
C PRO A 334 -5.47 -31.58 -10.35
N ILE A 335 -4.26 -31.10 -10.60
CA ILE A 335 -3.09 -31.37 -9.75
C ILE A 335 -2.60 -30.09 -9.10
N VAL A 336 -2.03 -30.21 -7.89
CA VAL A 336 -1.38 -29.09 -7.20
C VAL A 336 0.09 -29.44 -6.99
N LYS A 337 0.95 -28.50 -7.33
CA LYS A 337 2.39 -28.56 -7.09
C LYS A 337 2.79 -27.44 -6.13
N ILE A 338 3.65 -27.75 -5.18
CA ILE A 338 4.28 -26.77 -4.28
C ILE A 338 5.77 -26.76 -4.60
N ASP A 339 6.28 -25.60 -5.01
CA ASP A 339 7.64 -25.44 -5.57
C ASP A 339 7.96 -26.50 -6.66
N GLY A 340 6.99 -26.79 -7.53
CA GLY A 340 7.12 -27.75 -8.63
C GLY A 340 6.92 -29.23 -8.27
N ALA A 341 6.85 -29.59 -6.99
CA ALA A 341 6.58 -30.96 -6.55
C ALA A 341 5.08 -31.20 -6.30
N GLU A 342 4.51 -32.25 -6.91
CA GLU A 342 3.11 -32.61 -6.68
C GLU A 342 2.87 -33.01 -5.22
N VAL A 343 1.77 -32.51 -4.64
CA VAL A 343 1.41 -32.77 -3.24
C VAL A 343 0.14 -33.61 -3.13
N ASN A 344 0.04 -34.36 -2.03
CA ASN A 344 -1.12 -35.20 -1.77
C ASN A 344 -2.29 -34.42 -1.13
N ALA A 345 -3.46 -35.06 -1.10
CA ALA A 345 -4.71 -34.45 -0.61
C ALA A 345 -4.71 -34.06 0.88
N SER A 346 -3.83 -34.62 1.71
CA SER A 346 -3.71 -34.22 3.12
C SER A 346 -3.02 -32.88 3.30
N ILE A 347 -2.24 -32.44 2.29
CA ILE A 347 -1.58 -31.14 2.28
C ILE A 347 -2.49 -30.11 1.59
N VAL A 348 -2.95 -30.43 0.38
CA VAL A 348 -3.88 -29.61 -0.40
C VAL A 348 -4.99 -30.48 -0.95
N GLU A 349 -6.21 -30.26 -0.48
CA GLU A 349 -7.40 -30.92 -1.01
C GLU A 349 -7.83 -30.26 -2.31
N VAL A 350 -8.10 -31.06 -3.34
CA VAL A 350 -8.63 -30.60 -4.63
C VAL A 350 -10.02 -31.20 -4.84
N ALA A 351 -11.03 -30.35 -4.89
CA ALA A 351 -12.42 -30.69 -5.17
C ALA A 351 -12.85 -30.17 -6.54
N VAL A 352 -13.72 -30.94 -7.23
CA VAL A 352 -14.31 -30.58 -8.52
C VAL A 352 -15.83 -30.73 -8.43
N GLU A 353 -16.55 -29.61 -8.54
CA GLU A 353 -18.01 -29.54 -8.49
C GLU A 353 -18.53 -28.93 -9.80
N GLY A 354 -18.97 -29.76 -10.73
CA GLY A 354 -19.31 -29.32 -12.09
C GLY A 354 -18.09 -28.74 -12.80
N GLN A 355 -18.14 -27.45 -13.13
CA GLN A 355 -17.02 -26.72 -13.77
C GLN A 355 -16.09 -26.01 -12.77
N LYS A 356 -16.44 -26.03 -11.47
CA LYS A 356 -15.68 -25.36 -10.43
C LYS A 356 -14.62 -26.30 -9.87
N VAL A 357 -13.36 -25.84 -9.91
CA VAL A 357 -12.22 -26.46 -9.25
C VAL A 357 -11.87 -25.64 -8.02
N THR A 358 -11.65 -26.29 -6.89
CA THR A 358 -11.26 -25.64 -5.64
C THR A 358 -10.10 -26.41 -5.02
N ALA A 359 -8.98 -25.73 -4.80
CA ALA A 359 -7.80 -26.27 -4.15
C ALA A 359 -7.60 -25.57 -2.79
N THR A 360 -7.73 -26.33 -1.71
CA THR A 360 -7.73 -25.82 -0.32
C THR A 360 -6.54 -26.38 0.43
N VAL A 361 -5.67 -25.51 0.95
CA VAL A 361 -4.60 -25.92 1.87
C VAL A 361 -5.20 -26.47 3.16
N LYS A 362 -4.73 -27.64 3.59
CA LYS A 362 -5.16 -28.36 4.81
C LYS A 362 -4.08 -28.41 5.87
N ASP A 363 -2.83 -28.54 5.45
CA ASP A 363 -1.67 -28.57 6.35
C ASP A 363 -0.69 -27.44 6.00
N PHE A 364 -0.87 -26.29 6.65
CA PHE A 364 -0.02 -25.12 6.49
C PHE A 364 1.42 -25.35 6.93
N THR A 365 1.67 -26.31 7.83
CA THR A 365 3.03 -26.60 8.31
C THR A 365 3.92 -27.20 7.22
N LYS A 366 3.32 -27.85 6.20
CA LYS A 366 4.04 -28.40 5.04
C LYS A 366 4.37 -27.35 3.99
N LEU A 367 3.80 -26.15 4.11
CA LEU A 367 4.08 -25.02 3.23
C LEU A 367 5.14 -24.08 3.82
N ASP A 368 5.64 -24.34 5.03
CA ASP A 368 6.71 -23.53 5.63
C ASP A 368 7.97 -23.52 4.76
N GLY A 369 8.49 -22.32 4.50
CA GLY A 369 9.62 -22.08 3.59
C GLY A 369 9.35 -22.33 2.09
N LYS A 370 8.10 -22.62 1.69
CA LYS A 370 7.71 -22.76 0.28
C LYS A 370 7.38 -21.41 -0.33
N LYS A 371 7.49 -21.29 -1.66
CA LYS A 371 7.37 -20.00 -2.36
C LYS A 371 6.26 -19.98 -3.40
N GLU A 372 6.00 -21.10 -4.06
CA GLU A 372 5.04 -21.18 -5.16
C GLU A 372 3.99 -22.28 -4.89
N PHE A 373 2.73 -21.90 -4.98
CA PHE A 373 1.61 -22.81 -5.12
C PHE A 373 1.17 -22.82 -6.59
N HIS A 374 1.06 -23.99 -7.22
CA HIS A 374 0.72 -24.14 -8.63
C HIS A 374 -0.41 -25.15 -8.80
N LEU A 375 -1.61 -24.66 -9.08
CA LEU A 375 -2.76 -25.47 -9.49
C LEU A 375 -2.75 -25.60 -11.03
N GLN A 376 -2.80 -26.84 -11.51
CA GLN A 376 -2.90 -27.14 -12.95
C GLN A 376 -4.22 -27.84 -13.26
N ILE A 377 -5.00 -27.24 -14.15
CA ILE A 377 -6.31 -27.75 -14.61
C ILE A 377 -6.18 -28.09 -16.09
N LYS A 378 -6.18 -29.38 -16.42
CA LYS A 378 -6.23 -29.83 -17.81
C LYS A 378 -7.65 -29.65 -18.36
N SER A 379 -7.77 -29.09 -19.55
CA SER A 379 -9.03 -28.70 -20.15
C SER A 379 -9.07 -29.01 -21.65
N GLN A 380 -10.29 -29.07 -22.19
CA GLN A 380 -10.59 -29.13 -23.62
C GLN A 380 -11.73 -28.18 -23.96
N VAL A 381 -11.71 -27.64 -25.18
CA VAL A 381 -12.89 -26.98 -25.77
C VAL A 381 -13.87 -28.05 -26.25
N LYS A 382 -15.16 -27.90 -25.94
CA LYS A 382 -16.22 -28.79 -26.45
C LYS A 382 -16.36 -28.67 -27.97
N GLU A 383 -16.88 -29.73 -28.60
CA GLU A 383 -17.30 -29.64 -30.00
C GLU A 383 -18.51 -28.71 -30.18
N GLY A 384 -18.69 -28.20 -31.39
CA GLY A 384 -19.84 -27.33 -31.74
C GLY A 384 -19.72 -25.89 -31.26
N VAL A 385 -18.64 -25.53 -30.54
CA VAL A 385 -18.36 -24.13 -30.21
C VAL A 385 -17.95 -23.39 -31.49
N LEU A 386 -18.54 -22.21 -31.70
CA LEU A 386 -18.30 -21.40 -32.89
C LEU A 386 -16.83 -20.99 -33.00
N SER A 387 -16.28 -21.12 -34.19
CA SER A 387 -14.91 -20.69 -34.51
C SER A 387 -14.69 -19.21 -34.20
N GLY A 388 -13.50 -18.87 -33.71
CA GLY A 388 -13.13 -17.49 -33.41
C GLY A 388 -13.81 -16.90 -32.17
N SER A 389 -14.69 -17.65 -31.49
CA SER A 389 -15.28 -17.18 -30.23
C SER A 389 -14.25 -17.17 -29.11
N GLU A 390 -14.13 -16.03 -28.41
CA GLU A 390 -13.24 -15.94 -27.26
C GLU A 390 -13.87 -16.62 -26.03
N ILE A 391 -13.10 -17.51 -25.40
CA ILE A 391 -13.44 -18.16 -24.13
C ILE A 391 -12.47 -17.63 -23.08
N LEU A 392 -12.88 -16.56 -22.40
CA LEU A 392 -12.11 -15.95 -21.31
C LEU A 392 -12.19 -16.80 -20.05
N ASN A 393 -11.11 -16.87 -19.29
CA ASN A 393 -11.07 -17.56 -18.01
C ASN A 393 -10.17 -16.84 -17.00
N THR A 394 -10.63 -16.65 -15.77
CA THR A 394 -9.89 -16.07 -14.63
C THR A 394 -9.84 -17.07 -13.47
N ALA A 395 -8.95 -16.86 -12.51
CA ALA A 395 -8.90 -17.65 -11.28
C ALA A 395 -8.81 -16.73 -10.06
N LYS A 396 -9.20 -17.24 -8.90
CA LYS A 396 -9.24 -16.50 -7.63
C LYS A 396 -8.42 -17.17 -6.55
N ILE A 397 -7.87 -16.37 -5.65
CA ILE A 397 -7.28 -16.81 -4.37
C ILE A 397 -7.99 -16.10 -3.24
N ASP A 398 -8.50 -16.87 -2.28
CA ASP A 398 -9.03 -16.38 -1.01
C ASP A 398 -8.11 -16.81 0.13
N PHE A 399 -7.78 -15.89 1.03
CA PHE A 399 -6.95 -16.18 2.19
C PHE A 399 -7.37 -15.41 3.45
N ILE A 400 -6.99 -15.96 4.60
CA ILE A 400 -7.15 -15.35 5.92
C ILE A 400 -5.85 -15.59 6.68
N ASN A 401 -5.16 -14.52 7.08
CA ASN A 401 -3.90 -14.62 7.83
C ASN A 401 -4.15 -14.81 9.35
N LYS A 402 -3.07 -14.80 10.13
CA LYS A 402 -3.12 -14.94 11.60
C LYS A 402 -3.94 -13.87 12.32
N ASN A 403 -3.94 -12.65 11.77
CA ASN A 403 -4.59 -11.45 12.31
C ASN A 403 -6.05 -11.31 11.82
N ASP A 404 -6.64 -12.35 11.24
CA ASP A 404 -7.99 -12.34 10.66
C ASP A 404 -8.18 -11.34 9.50
N VAL A 405 -7.08 -10.92 8.88
CA VAL A 405 -7.12 -10.10 7.66
C VAL A 405 -7.54 -10.99 6.50
N ILE A 406 -8.71 -10.70 5.94
CA ILE A 406 -9.29 -11.39 4.79
C ILE A 406 -8.75 -10.75 3.51
N GLY A 407 -8.28 -11.58 2.58
CA GLY A 407 -7.89 -11.14 1.24
C GLY A 407 -8.51 -12.01 0.15
N GLU A 408 -8.93 -11.37 -0.94
CA GLU A 408 -9.37 -12.00 -2.18
C GLU A 408 -8.64 -11.32 -3.34
N LYS A 409 -8.10 -12.11 -4.27
CA LYS A 409 -7.52 -11.60 -5.51
C LYS A 409 -7.95 -12.44 -6.69
N GLU A 410 -8.04 -11.78 -7.85
CA GLU A 410 -8.38 -12.41 -9.12
C GLU A 410 -7.25 -12.21 -10.13
N SER A 411 -6.98 -13.25 -10.93
CA SER A 411 -5.97 -13.22 -11.99
C SER A 411 -6.41 -12.31 -13.14
N LYS A 412 -5.45 -11.90 -13.97
CA LYS A 412 -5.79 -11.41 -15.32
C LYS A 412 -6.48 -12.54 -16.11
N PRO A 413 -7.40 -12.20 -17.04
CA PRO A 413 -8.04 -13.19 -17.88
C PRO A 413 -7.07 -13.75 -18.91
N VAL A 414 -7.21 -15.03 -19.21
CA VAL A 414 -6.59 -15.69 -20.36
C VAL A 414 -7.67 -16.14 -21.33
N VAL A 415 -7.35 -16.24 -22.63
CA VAL A 415 -8.31 -16.55 -23.68
C VAL A 415 -7.97 -17.84 -24.41
N VAL A 416 -8.98 -18.69 -24.60
CA VAL A 416 -8.90 -19.83 -25.51
C VAL A 416 -9.84 -19.57 -26.68
N VAL A 417 -9.35 -19.79 -27.90
CA VAL A 417 -10.10 -19.54 -29.13
C VAL A 417 -10.25 -20.85 -29.92
N PRO A 418 -11.47 -21.38 -30.12
CA PRO A 418 -11.70 -22.58 -30.91
C PRO A 418 -11.31 -22.35 -32.38
N THR A 419 -10.53 -23.28 -32.94
CA THR A 419 -10.11 -23.23 -34.35
C THR A 419 -10.88 -24.24 -35.20
N THR A 420 -11.99 -23.80 -35.78
CA THR A 420 -12.79 -24.61 -36.72
C THR A 420 -13.10 -23.84 -38.01
N GLY A 421 -13.51 -24.55 -39.05
CA GLY A 421 -13.82 -23.98 -40.36
C GLY A 421 -15.02 -24.62 -41.04
N ILE A 422 -15.25 -24.19 -42.27
CA ILE A 422 -16.37 -24.59 -43.11
C ILE A 422 -15.82 -25.17 -44.42
N ILE A 423 -16.38 -26.29 -44.86
CA ILE A 423 -16.19 -26.83 -46.21
C ILE A 423 -17.52 -26.75 -46.93
N GLU A 424 -17.54 -26.09 -48.08
CA GLU A 424 -18.71 -25.97 -48.96
C GLU A 424 -18.36 -26.54 -50.34
N LEU A 425 -19.02 -27.64 -50.69
CA LEU A 425 -18.89 -28.31 -51.98
C LEU A 425 -20.05 -27.91 -52.87
N THR A 426 -19.78 -27.69 -54.15
CA THR A 426 -20.78 -27.48 -55.18
C THR A 426 -20.57 -28.47 -56.31
N LYS A 427 -21.57 -29.33 -56.54
CA LYS A 427 -21.54 -30.38 -57.57
C LYS A 427 -22.14 -29.90 -58.86
N VAL A 428 -21.41 -30.07 -59.96
CA VAL A 428 -21.82 -29.64 -61.30
C VAL A 428 -21.56 -30.71 -62.36
N ASP A 429 -22.35 -30.69 -63.43
CA ASP A 429 -22.03 -31.40 -64.67
C ASP A 429 -20.76 -30.79 -65.29
N GLY A 430 -19.83 -31.63 -65.76
CA GLY A 430 -18.57 -31.16 -66.32
C GLY A 430 -18.72 -30.40 -67.65
N VAL A 431 -19.83 -30.57 -68.36
CA VAL A 431 -20.08 -29.93 -69.66
C VAL A 431 -20.90 -28.66 -69.50
N ASP A 432 -22.13 -28.77 -68.99
CA ASP A 432 -23.08 -27.64 -68.97
C ASP A 432 -23.08 -26.86 -67.64
N LYS A 433 -22.27 -27.30 -66.68
CA LYS A 433 -22.13 -26.71 -65.33
C LYS A 433 -23.44 -26.69 -64.52
N LYS A 434 -24.47 -27.44 -64.93
CA LYS A 434 -25.72 -27.58 -64.19
C LYS A 434 -25.46 -28.22 -62.82
N LYS A 435 -26.12 -27.71 -61.79
CA LYS A 435 -26.02 -28.23 -60.42
C LYS A 435 -26.57 -29.66 -60.32
N LEU A 436 -25.87 -30.53 -59.60
CA LEU A 436 -26.19 -31.95 -59.49
C LEU A 436 -26.60 -32.35 -58.07
N LYS A 437 -27.85 -32.81 -57.90
CA LYS A 437 -28.39 -33.39 -56.67
C LYS A 437 -28.03 -34.88 -56.54
N GLY A 438 -27.86 -35.35 -55.32
CA GLY A 438 -27.77 -36.78 -55.00
C GLY A 438 -26.36 -37.39 -55.06
N ALA A 439 -25.30 -36.57 -55.20
CA ALA A 439 -23.93 -37.03 -55.05
C ALA A 439 -23.59 -37.17 -53.56
N GLU A 440 -23.03 -38.31 -53.16
CA GLU A 440 -22.74 -38.59 -51.74
C GLU A 440 -21.23 -38.50 -51.47
N PHE A 441 -20.86 -37.79 -50.40
CA PHE A 441 -19.49 -37.53 -50.02
C PHE A 441 -19.21 -37.87 -48.56
N VAL A 442 -17.96 -38.23 -48.28
CA VAL A 442 -17.42 -38.38 -46.92
C VAL A 442 -16.11 -37.62 -46.77
N LEU A 443 -15.93 -36.98 -45.62
CA LEU A 443 -14.66 -36.35 -45.22
C LEU A 443 -13.82 -37.34 -44.41
N LYS A 444 -12.57 -37.53 -44.82
CA LYS A 444 -11.58 -38.34 -44.11
C LYS A 444 -10.39 -37.48 -43.71
N ASP A 445 -9.72 -37.86 -42.62
CA ASP A 445 -8.41 -37.31 -42.27
C ASP A 445 -7.30 -37.87 -43.18
N LYS A 446 -6.07 -37.36 -43.03
CA LYS A 446 -4.88 -37.86 -43.76
C LYS A 446 -4.55 -39.34 -43.54
N ASN A 447 -5.07 -39.96 -42.49
CA ASN A 447 -4.88 -41.38 -42.20
C ASN A 447 -6.00 -42.24 -42.77
N GLY A 448 -6.95 -41.65 -43.52
CA GLY A 448 -8.09 -42.34 -44.11
C GLY A 448 -9.22 -42.65 -43.13
N LYS A 449 -9.20 -42.10 -41.92
CA LYS A 449 -10.29 -42.26 -40.94
C LYS A 449 -11.39 -41.23 -41.22
N ILE A 450 -12.65 -41.65 -41.14
CA ILE A 450 -13.79 -40.74 -41.28
C ILE A 450 -13.77 -39.71 -40.16
N VAL A 451 -13.90 -38.44 -40.53
CA VAL A 451 -13.98 -37.33 -39.58
C VAL A 451 -15.33 -37.40 -38.88
N VAL A 452 -15.33 -37.24 -37.56
CA VAL A 452 -16.54 -37.19 -36.73
C VAL A 452 -16.57 -35.84 -36.03
N VAL A 453 -17.72 -35.16 -36.08
CA VAL A 453 -17.96 -33.88 -35.39
C VAL A 453 -19.29 -33.97 -34.66
N ALA A 454 -19.31 -33.64 -33.38
CA ALA A 454 -20.49 -33.76 -32.50
C ALA A 454 -21.09 -35.17 -32.51
N GLY A 455 -20.23 -36.19 -32.55
CA GLY A 455 -20.62 -37.61 -32.59
C GLY A 455 -21.23 -38.07 -33.92
N LYS A 456 -21.21 -37.25 -34.98
CA LYS A 456 -21.73 -37.59 -36.32
C LYS A 456 -20.60 -37.66 -37.33
N GLU A 457 -20.60 -38.72 -38.14
CA GLU A 457 -19.70 -38.83 -39.30
C GLU A 457 -19.96 -37.68 -40.27
N VAL A 458 -18.89 -37.04 -40.72
CA VAL A 458 -18.95 -35.93 -41.67
C VAL A 458 -19.18 -36.51 -43.07
N THR A 459 -20.45 -36.75 -43.35
CA THR A 459 -20.98 -37.19 -44.65
C THR A 459 -21.95 -36.15 -45.19
N GLY A 460 -22.24 -36.19 -46.49
CA GLY A 460 -23.19 -35.26 -47.09
C GLY A 460 -23.71 -35.74 -48.43
N VAL A 461 -24.94 -35.34 -48.74
CA VAL A 461 -25.58 -35.58 -50.04
C VAL A 461 -25.84 -34.23 -50.68
N SER A 462 -25.46 -34.05 -51.94
CA SER A 462 -25.67 -32.78 -52.63
C SER A 462 -27.17 -32.50 -52.78
N ASP A 463 -27.58 -31.31 -52.37
CA ASP A 463 -28.97 -30.86 -52.37
C ASP A 463 -29.47 -30.48 -53.78
N GLU A 464 -30.65 -29.87 -53.87
CA GLU A 464 -31.23 -29.41 -55.16
C GLU A 464 -30.38 -28.34 -55.86
N ASN A 465 -29.58 -27.61 -55.11
CA ASN A 465 -28.62 -26.64 -55.62
C ASN A 465 -27.23 -27.27 -55.84
N GLY A 466 -27.12 -28.59 -55.67
CA GLY A 466 -25.88 -29.34 -55.76
C GLY A 466 -24.89 -29.03 -54.63
N VAL A 467 -25.34 -28.44 -53.52
CA VAL A 467 -24.46 -27.99 -52.42
C VAL A 467 -24.38 -29.03 -51.31
N ILE A 468 -23.18 -29.18 -50.75
CA ILE A 468 -22.94 -29.85 -49.46
C ILE A 468 -22.17 -28.87 -48.58
N LYS A 469 -22.63 -28.65 -47.34
CA LYS A 469 -21.97 -27.74 -46.41
C LYS A 469 -21.68 -28.44 -45.09
N TRP A 470 -20.40 -28.54 -44.75
CA TRP A 470 -19.93 -29.04 -43.47
C TRP A 470 -19.36 -27.89 -42.64
N THR A 471 -19.78 -27.78 -41.39
CA THR A 471 -19.38 -26.72 -40.46
C THR A 471 -18.67 -27.30 -39.25
N ASN A 472 -18.00 -26.45 -38.48
CA ASN A 472 -17.27 -26.82 -37.25
C ASN A 472 -16.17 -27.88 -37.49
N ILE A 473 -15.59 -27.92 -38.69
CA ILE A 473 -14.51 -28.85 -39.00
C ILE A 473 -13.21 -28.31 -38.38
N PRO A 474 -12.52 -29.04 -37.48
CA PRO A 474 -11.27 -28.56 -36.86
C PRO A 474 -10.20 -28.20 -37.89
N TYR A 475 -9.26 -27.32 -37.55
CA TYR A 475 -8.14 -27.04 -38.43
C TYR A 475 -7.31 -28.31 -38.67
N GLY A 476 -6.91 -28.53 -39.91
CA GLY A 476 -6.26 -29.76 -40.32
C GLY A 476 -6.25 -29.95 -41.84
N ASP A 477 -5.59 -31.02 -42.26
CA ASP A 477 -5.60 -31.48 -43.64
C ASP A 477 -6.50 -32.72 -43.75
N TYR A 478 -7.30 -32.75 -44.82
CA TYR A 478 -8.37 -33.71 -45.04
C TYR A 478 -8.42 -34.16 -46.48
N GLN A 479 -9.15 -35.25 -46.71
CA GLN A 479 -9.44 -35.81 -48.02
C GLN A 479 -10.94 -36.03 -48.19
N ILE A 480 -11.49 -35.52 -49.28
CA ILE A 480 -12.90 -35.64 -49.63
C ILE A 480 -13.06 -36.76 -50.65
N PHE A 481 -13.88 -37.75 -50.31
CA PHE A 481 -14.16 -38.91 -51.15
C PHE A 481 -15.61 -38.87 -51.64
N GLU A 482 -15.78 -38.99 -52.96
CA GLU A 482 -17.09 -39.29 -53.53
C GLU A 482 -17.39 -40.78 -53.30
N THR A 483 -18.49 -41.06 -52.62
CA THR A 483 -18.93 -42.42 -52.30
C THR A 483 -20.03 -42.91 -53.24
N LYS A 484 -20.77 -41.96 -53.84
CA LYS A 484 -21.79 -42.24 -54.85
C LYS A 484 -21.92 -41.06 -55.80
N ALA A 485 -21.79 -41.35 -57.09
CA ALA A 485 -21.97 -40.36 -58.13
C ALA A 485 -23.48 -40.03 -58.29
N PRO A 486 -23.82 -38.79 -58.70
CA PRO A 486 -25.21 -38.43 -59.01
C PRO A 486 -25.71 -39.18 -60.24
N THR A 487 -27.02 -39.13 -60.49
CA THR A 487 -27.66 -39.74 -61.67
C THR A 487 -28.12 -38.69 -62.68
N TYR A 488 -28.21 -39.07 -63.95
CA TYR A 488 -28.82 -38.27 -65.03
C TYR A 488 -29.77 -39.11 -65.88
N THR A 489 -30.69 -38.44 -66.57
CA THR A 489 -31.57 -39.06 -67.56
C THR A 489 -30.92 -38.98 -68.94
N LYS A 490 -30.81 -40.13 -69.61
CA LYS A 490 -30.36 -40.23 -71.00
C LYS A 490 -31.46 -39.79 -71.96
N GLU A 491 -31.08 -39.56 -73.22
CA GLU A 491 -32.02 -39.20 -74.29
C GLU A 491 -33.09 -40.28 -74.52
N ASP A 492 -32.78 -41.54 -74.23
CA ASP A 492 -33.70 -42.69 -74.30
C ASP A 492 -34.65 -42.80 -73.09
N GLY A 493 -34.62 -41.83 -72.17
CA GLY A 493 -35.44 -41.81 -70.95
C GLY A 493 -34.93 -42.70 -69.82
N THR A 494 -33.86 -43.48 -70.01
CA THR A 494 -33.29 -44.32 -68.95
C THR A 494 -32.40 -43.51 -68.01
N THR A 495 -32.32 -43.93 -66.74
CA THR A 495 -31.43 -43.31 -65.75
C THR A 495 -30.04 -43.95 -65.81
N ALA A 496 -29.00 -43.13 -65.81
CA ALA A 496 -27.61 -43.55 -65.69
C ALA A 496 -26.89 -42.78 -64.59
N SER A 497 -25.78 -43.31 -64.09
CA SER A 497 -24.93 -42.63 -63.10
C SER A 497 -23.77 -41.94 -63.80
N TYR A 498 -23.38 -40.79 -63.27
CA TYR A 498 -22.12 -40.18 -63.64
C TYR A 498 -20.93 -41.07 -63.23
N GLN A 499 -19.75 -40.80 -63.78
CA GLN A 499 -18.53 -41.43 -63.30
C GLN A 499 -18.18 -40.94 -61.89
N LEU A 500 -17.87 -41.89 -61.01
CA LEU A 500 -17.32 -41.62 -59.68
C LEU A 500 -15.90 -41.07 -59.79
N LEU A 501 -15.55 -40.08 -58.97
CA LEU A 501 -14.18 -39.60 -58.85
C LEU A 501 -13.22 -40.74 -58.47
N LYS A 502 -12.09 -40.82 -59.19
CA LYS A 502 -11.06 -41.84 -58.96
C LYS A 502 -10.13 -41.45 -57.82
N ASP A 503 -9.75 -40.18 -57.78
CA ASP A 503 -8.82 -39.64 -56.79
C ASP A 503 -9.59 -38.79 -55.77
N PRO A 504 -9.19 -38.83 -54.48
CA PRO A 504 -9.75 -37.94 -53.48
C PRO A 504 -9.34 -36.48 -53.73
N ILE A 505 -10.08 -35.55 -53.12
CA ILE A 505 -9.76 -34.13 -53.17
C ILE A 505 -9.12 -33.72 -51.85
N ASP A 506 -7.86 -33.29 -51.91
CA ASP A 506 -7.14 -32.79 -50.74
C ASP A 506 -7.67 -31.39 -50.35
N VAL A 507 -7.94 -31.21 -49.06
CA VAL A 507 -8.45 -29.96 -48.49
C VAL A 507 -7.71 -29.61 -47.21
N LYS A 508 -7.35 -28.33 -47.05
CA LYS A 508 -6.75 -27.80 -45.83
C LYS A 508 -7.60 -26.70 -45.24
N ILE A 509 -7.98 -26.87 -43.98
CA ILE A 509 -8.59 -25.83 -43.15
C ILE A 509 -7.52 -25.28 -42.23
N SER A 510 -7.33 -23.97 -42.28
CA SER A 510 -6.36 -23.25 -41.45
C SER A 510 -6.83 -21.82 -41.19
N GLU A 511 -6.05 -21.06 -40.42
CA GLU A 511 -6.31 -19.64 -40.15
C GLU A 511 -6.48 -18.81 -41.44
N ASN A 512 -5.65 -19.07 -42.46
CA ASN A 512 -5.73 -18.37 -43.75
C ASN A 512 -6.86 -18.87 -44.66
N ASN A 513 -7.47 -20.02 -44.33
CA ASN A 513 -8.46 -20.69 -45.17
C ASN A 513 -9.57 -21.31 -44.32
N GLN A 514 -10.25 -20.47 -43.55
CA GLN A 514 -11.31 -20.90 -42.61
C GLN A 514 -12.56 -21.39 -43.33
N THR A 515 -12.79 -20.94 -44.57
CA THR A 515 -13.90 -21.39 -45.42
C THR A 515 -13.34 -21.89 -46.75
N VAL A 516 -13.44 -23.19 -46.98
CA VAL A 516 -13.02 -23.84 -48.23
C VAL A 516 -14.25 -23.98 -49.12
N LYS A 517 -14.23 -23.36 -50.30
CA LYS A 517 -15.27 -23.52 -51.32
C LYS A 517 -14.71 -24.28 -52.51
N LEU A 518 -15.37 -25.37 -52.90
CA LEU A 518 -14.95 -26.22 -54.01
C LEU A 518 -16.10 -26.41 -55.00
N SER A 519 -15.78 -26.28 -56.29
CA SER A 519 -16.67 -26.72 -57.38
C SER A 519 -16.12 -28.03 -57.93
N ILE A 520 -16.91 -29.09 -57.87
CA ILE A 520 -16.48 -30.44 -58.26
C ILE A 520 -17.34 -30.93 -59.41
N GLU A 521 -16.70 -31.26 -60.52
CA GLU A 521 -17.34 -31.69 -61.75
C GLU A 521 -17.50 -33.21 -61.79
N ASN A 522 -18.64 -33.71 -62.29
CA ASN A 522 -18.80 -35.10 -62.71
C ASN A 522 -18.99 -35.18 -64.23
N ASN A 523 -18.40 -36.20 -64.85
CA ASN A 523 -18.51 -36.47 -66.28
C ASN A 523 -19.34 -37.73 -66.54
N LYS A 524 -20.13 -37.72 -67.62
CA LYS A 524 -21.03 -38.83 -68.00
C LYS A 524 -20.28 -40.05 -68.57
N ASN A 525 -19.10 -39.86 -69.19
CA ASN A 525 -18.30 -40.93 -69.81
C ASN A 525 -16.84 -40.87 -69.34
N GLY A 526 -16.22 -42.06 -69.14
CA GLY A 526 -14.86 -42.22 -68.63
C GLY A 526 -13.70 -41.97 -69.60
N TRP A 527 -13.97 -41.35 -70.76
CA TRP A 527 -12.94 -40.94 -71.71
C TRP A 527 -12.71 -39.44 -71.58
N ILE A 528 -11.83 -39.09 -70.66
CA ILE A 528 -11.24 -37.75 -70.60
C ILE A 528 -9.98 -37.82 -71.46
N LEU A 529 -9.99 -37.23 -72.66
CA LEU A 529 -8.71 -36.81 -73.26
C LEU A 529 -8.14 -35.78 -72.29
N PRO A 530 -6.89 -35.93 -71.80
CA PRO A 530 -6.33 -34.90 -70.96
C PRO A 530 -6.34 -33.61 -71.78
N VAL A 531 -7.00 -32.59 -71.26
CA VAL A 531 -6.76 -31.24 -71.75
C VAL A 531 -5.38 -30.86 -71.22
N THR A 532 -4.30 -31.37 -71.85
CA THR A 532 -2.97 -30.79 -71.73
C THR A 532 -3.02 -29.46 -72.46
N GLY A 533 -3.58 -28.48 -71.78
CA GLY A 533 -3.66 -27.07 -72.16
C GLY A 533 -3.21 -26.19 -71.01
N GLY A 534 -2.32 -26.70 -70.15
CA GLY A 534 -1.53 -25.86 -69.26
C GLY A 534 -0.47 -25.10 -70.08
N ILE A 535 0.03 -24.00 -69.52
CA ILE A 535 0.97 -23.02 -70.11
C ILE A 535 2.15 -23.67 -70.87
N GLY A 536 2.58 -24.88 -70.49
CA GLY A 536 3.64 -25.62 -71.19
C GLY A 536 3.33 -26.01 -72.64
N THR A 537 2.07 -26.29 -73.00
CA THR A 537 1.68 -26.75 -74.34
C THR A 537 1.82 -25.65 -75.40
N ILE A 538 1.49 -24.40 -75.03
CA ILE A 538 1.72 -23.22 -75.88
C ILE A 538 3.21 -23.03 -76.13
N LEU A 539 4.05 -23.22 -75.10
CA LEU A 539 5.51 -23.09 -75.22
C LEU A 539 6.07 -24.08 -76.26
N PHE A 540 5.68 -25.36 -76.19
CA PHE A 540 6.15 -26.38 -77.14
C PHE A 540 5.59 -26.18 -78.57
N THR A 541 4.37 -25.67 -78.70
CA THR A 541 3.76 -25.37 -80.01
C THR A 541 4.46 -24.18 -80.68
N VAL A 542 4.78 -23.12 -79.91
CA VAL A 542 5.54 -21.97 -80.38
C VAL A 542 6.98 -22.38 -80.74
N LEU A 543 7.62 -23.23 -79.93
CA LEU A 543 8.96 -23.75 -80.23
C LEU A 543 8.97 -24.60 -81.52
N GLY A 544 7.93 -25.44 -81.71
CA GLY A 544 7.76 -26.27 -82.90
C GLY A 544 7.54 -25.45 -84.17
N LEU A 545 6.70 -24.40 -84.10
CA LEU A 545 6.49 -23.46 -85.22
C LEU A 545 7.76 -22.67 -85.54
N ALA A 546 8.53 -22.24 -84.53
CA ALA A 546 9.81 -21.56 -84.72
C ALA A 546 10.88 -22.47 -85.38
N LEU A 547 10.93 -23.75 -84.99
CA LEU A 547 11.80 -24.76 -85.62
C LEU A 547 11.39 -25.06 -87.07
N MET A 548 10.10 -25.12 -87.37
CA MET A 548 9.63 -25.28 -88.74
C MET A 548 9.93 -24.04 -89.59
N ALA A 549 9.74 -22.84 -89.06
CA ALA A 549 10.08 -21.60 -89.76
C ALA A 549 11.59 -21.50 -90.05
N THR A 550 12.45 -21.91 -89.10
CA THR A 550 13.90 -21.97 -89.32
C THR A 550 14.30 -23.05 -90.33
N ALA A 551 13.67 -24.23 -90.30
CA ALA A 551 13.92 -25.27 -91.30
C ALA A 551 13.50 -24.82 -92.72
N VAL A 552 12.35 -24.16 -92.85
CA VAL A 552 11.89 -23.56 -94.12
C VAL A 552 12.83 -22.46 -94.59
N PHE A 553 13.26 -21.58 -93.69
CA PHE A 553 14.24 -20.53 -94.00
C PHE A 553 15.59 -21.11 -94.48
N VAL A 554 16.10 -22.16 -93.82
CA VAL A 554 17.32 -22.87 -94.22
C VAL A 554 17.14 -23.58 -95.56
N PHE A 555 15.98 -24.21 -95.81
CA PHE A 555 15.67 -24.85 -97.09
C PHE A 555 15.65 -23.86 -98.26
N PHE A 556 15.02 -22.70 -98.09
CA PHE A 556 15.04 -21.65 -99.11
C PHE A 556 16.41 -21.00 -99.25
N ARG A 557 17.17 -20.80 -98.16
CA ARG A 557 18.53 -20.25 -98.22
C ARG A 557 19.52 -21.19 -98.94
N LYS A 558 19.33 -22.51 -98.84
CA LYS A 558 20.16 -23.50 -99.56
C LYS A 558 19.83 -23.56 -101.05
N LYS A 559 18.60 -23.22 -101.45
CA LYS A 559 18.17 -23.20 -102.86
C LYS A 559 18.67 -21.96 -103.64
N PHE A 560 19.01 -20.87 -102.95
CA PHE A 560 19.59 -19.65 -103.55
C PHE A 560 21.12 -19.58 -103.48
N ALA A 561 21.80 -20.56 -102.87
CA ALA A 561 23.26 -20.65 -102.86
C ALA A 561 23.82 -21.63 -103.92
N ASN A 562 22.95 -22.34 -104.64
CA ASN A 562 23.30 -23.31 -105.69
C ASN A 562 22.69 -22.98 -107.06
N ASN A 563 22.40 -21.69 -107.31
CA ASN A 563 22.10 -21.15 -108.64
C ASN A 563 22.97 -19.92 -108.90
#